data_AF-A0A379XMG9-F1
#
_entry.id   AF-A0A379XMG9-F1
#
_cell.length_a   1.000
_cell.length_b   1.000
_cell.length_c   1.000
_cell.angle_alpha   90.00
_cell.angle_beta   90.00
_cell.angle_gamma   90.00
#
_symmetry.space_group_name_H-M   'P 1'
#
loop_
_entity.id
_entity.type
_entity.pdbx_description
1 polymer ?
#
loop_
_entity_poly.entity_id
_entity_poly.type
_entity_poly.pdbx_seq_one_letter_code
_entity_poly.pdbx_strand_id
1 'polypeptide(L)'
;MRFGTNTRQLSLEDEIWQRTYTIAKHLQRAGYCHGHCIGEGLHLAEQGQCVIVQWDGNNNGVWDTIPAKEADQTGFRVKDNVLETLRGATSCQGKGWEKMTDPNTVLITAFSVERQDITGFSPMLMLHLRGASKAEPQTVIDAQYSVTGFNL
;
A
#
# COMPACT_ATOMS: atom_id res chain seq x y z
N MET A 1 -21.44 -15.23 28.50
CA MET A 1 -20.79 -13.91 28.29
C MET A 1 -19.93 -13.99 27.03
N ARG A 2 -20.30 -13.31 25.94
CA ARG A 2 -19.59 -13.27 24.63
C ARG A 2 -19.49 -11.83 24.08
N PHE A 3 -19.32 -10.84 24.96
CA PHE A 3 -19.34 -9.43 24.56
C PHE A 3 -17.97 -8.87 24.14
N GLY A 4 -16.85 -9.56 24.41
CA GLY A 4 -15.50 -9.08 24.09
C GLY A 4 -14.93 -9.48 22.72
N THR A 5 -15.36 -10.62 22.16
CA THR A 5 -14.83 -11.17 20.90
C THR A 5 -15.24 -10.32 19.69
N ASN A 6 -16.45 -9.76 19.70
CA ASN A 6 -16.96 -8.93 18.61
C ASN A 6 -16.19 -7.60 18.49
N THR A 7 -15.89 -6.92 19.61
CA THR A 7 -15.16 -5.64 19.59
C THR A 7 -13.72 -5.79 19.10
N ARG A 8 -13.03 -6.88 19.44
CA ARG A 8 -11.65 -7.15 18.97
C ARG A 8 -11.61 -7.45 17.48
N GLN A 9 -12.58 -8.22 16.99
CA GLN A 9 -12.73 -8.49 15.57
C GLN A 9 -13.00 -7.20 14.78
N LEU A 10 -13.94 -6.37 15.24
CA LEU A 10 -14.24 -5.08 14.62
C LEU A 10 -13.03 -4.14 14.61
N SER A 11 -12.27 -4.08 15.71
CA SER A 11 -11.04 -3.26 15.76
C SER A 11 -9.98 -3.73 14.76
N LEU A 12 -9.80 -5.05 14.60
CA LEU A 12 -8.88 -5.59 13.61
C LEU A 12 -9.39 -5.31 12.18
N GLU A 13 -10.69 -5.43 11.98
CA GLU A 13 -11.33 -5.15 10.69
C GLU A 13 -11.14 -3.69 10.28
N ASP A 14 -11.39 -2.75 11.19
CA ASP A 14 -11.13 -1.33 10.98
C ASP A 14 -9.65 -1.05 10.68
N GLU A 15 -8.73 -1.67 11.43
CA GLU A 15 -7.29 -1.49 11.21
C GLU A 15 -6.89 -1.94 9.80
N ILE A 16 -7.29 -3.15 9.38
CA ILE A 16 -6.93 -3.72 8.06
C ILE A 16 -7.58 -2.94 6.92
N TRP A 17 -8.87 -2.59 7.03
CA TRP A 17 -9.53 -1.81 5.98
C TRP A 17 -8.97 -0.40 5.87
N GLN A 18 -8.64 0.28 6.98
CA GLN A 18 -8.01 1.60 6.93
C GLN A 18 -6.66 1.57 6.21
N ARG A 19 -5.82 0.55 6.44
CA ARG A 19 -4.54 0.40 5.73
C ARG A 19 -4.74 0.08 4.25
N THR A 20 -5.70 -0.80 3.95
CA THR A 20 -6.11 -1.13 2.58
C THR A 20 -6.51 0.14 1.81
N TYR A 21 -7.40 0.97 2.38
CA TYR A 21 -7.84 2.21 1.73
C TYR A 21 -6.74 3.26 1.61
N THR A 22 -5.80 3.30 2.55
CA THR A 22 -4.65 4.22 2.46
C THR A 22 -3.80 3.87 1.26
N ILE A 23 -3.43 2.60 1.10
CA ILE A 23 -2.64 2.13 -0.05
C ILE A 23 -3.44 2.29 -1.35
N ALA A 24 -4.73 1.95 -1.35
CA ALA A 24 -5.60 2.08 -2.52
C ALA A 24 -5.64 3.52 -3.07
N LYS A 25 -5.69 4.54 -2.19
CA LYS A 25 -5.64 5.96 -2.60
C LYS A 25 -4.33 6.32 -3.29
N HIS A 26 -3.22 5.73 -2.87
CA HIS A 26 -1.92 5.92 -3.50
C HIS A 26 -1.87 5.20 -4.86
N LEU A 27 -2.35 3.96 -4.94
CA LEU A 27 -2.47 3.21 -6.19
C LEU A 27 -3.33 3.95 -7.23
N GLN A 28 -4.44 4.58 -6.80
CA GLN A 28 -5.37 5.27 -7.70
C GLN A 28 -4.72 6.48 -8.40
N ARG A 29 -3.73 7.10 -7.75
CA ARG A 29 -3.03 8.30 -8.25
C ARG A 29 -1.75 7.97 -8.99
N ALA A 30 -1.25 6.73 -8.85
CA ALA A 30 -0.01 6.29 -9.47
C ALA A 30 0.03 6.66 -10.95
N GLY A 31 1.15 7.23 -11.39
CA GLY A 31 1.37 7.67 -12.76
C GLY A 31 0.83 9.05 -13.13
N TYR A 32 0.05 9.71 -12.26
CA TYR A 32 -0.41 11.07 -12.59
C TYR A 32 0.78 12.03 -12.76
N CYS A 33 0.75 12.81 -13.84
CA CYS A 33 1.74 13.81 -14.17
C CYS A 33 1.06 14.99 -14.87
N HIS A 34 1.32 16.23 -14.42
CA HIS A 34 0.79 17.41 -15.10
C HIS A 34 1.51 17.71 -16.43
N GLY A 35 2.79 17.31 -16.52
CA GLY A 35 3.70 17.63 -17.62
C GLY A 35 4.34 16.40 -18.24
N HIS A 36 5.67 16.38 -18.30
CA HIS A 36 6.42 15.29 -18.90
C HIS A 36 7.31 14.59 -17.86
N CYS A 37 6.70 13.67 -17.13
CA CYS A 37 7.39 12.82 -16.18
C CYS A 37 8.02 11.62 -16.89
N ILE A 38 9.20 11.21 -16.45
CA ILE A 38 9.97 10.10 -17.05
C ILE A 38 10.05 8.95 -16.04
N GLY A 39 9.72 7.74 -16.49
CA GLY A 39 9.81 6.51 -15.70
C GLY A 39 8.46 5.83 -15.48
N GLU A 40 8.43 4.89 -14.54
CA GLU A 40 7.24 4.10 -14.23
C GLU A 40 6.45 4.71 -13.07
N GLY A 41 5.17 5.02 -13.27
CA GLY A 41 4.29 5.55 -12.21
C GLY A 41 3.99 4.57 -11.08
N LEU A 42 4.17 3.27 -11.34
CA LEU A 42 3.97 2.17 -10.42
C LEU A 42 5.07 1.14 -10.63
N HIS A 43 5.80 0.81 -9.57
CA HIS A 43 6.79 -0.27 -9.53
C HIS A 43 6.32 -1.36 -8.58
N LEU A 44 6.18 -2.58 -9.09
CA LEU A 44 5.81 -3.78 -8.32
C LEU A 44 7.01 -4.72 -8.24
N ALA A 45 7.56 -4.91 -7.04
CA ALA A 45 8.65 -5.84 -6.78
C ALA A 45 8.18 -6.99 -5.88
N GLU A 46 9.00 -8.03 -5.77
CA GLU A 46 8.75 -9.16 -4.84
C GLU A 46 7.33 -9.73 -5.01
N GLN A 47 6.91 -9.95 -6.27
CA GLN A 47 5.57 -10.45 -6.61
C GLN A 47 4.43 -9.56 -6.05
N GLY A 48 4.65 -8.25 -5.98
CA GLY A 48 3.68 -7.27 -5.49
C GLY A 48 3.71 -7.06 -3.98
N GLN A 49 4.61 -7.72 -3.24
CA GLN A 49 4.79 -7.56 -1.79
C GLN A 49 5.55 -6.29 -1.42
N CYS A 50 6.16 -5.64 -2.40
CA CYS A 50 6.65 -4.28 -2.28
C CYS A 50 6.19 -3.45 -3.48
N VAL A 51 5.65 -2.28 -3.17
CA VAL A 51 4.99 -1.39 -4.12
C VAL A 51 5.54 0.00 -3.95
N ILE A 52 6.01 0.60 -5.03
CA ILE A 52 6.39 2.02 -5.04
C ILE A 52 5.50 2.71 -6.06
N VAL A 53 4.73 3.69 -5.61
CA VAL A 53 3.96 4.57 -6.48
C VAL A 53 4.61 5.93 -6.56
N GLN A 54 4.35 6.65 -7.65
CA GLN A 54 4.65 8.08 -7.73
C GLN A 54 3.59 8.81 -8.54
N TRP A 55 3.35 10.05 -8.15
CA TRP A 55 2.49 10.97 -8.88
C TRP A 55 2.93 12.40 -8.61
N ASP A 56 2.80 13.28 -9.60
CA ASP A 56 3.13 14.70 -9.49
C ASP A 56 2.16 15.37 -8.51
N GLY A 57 2.57 15.51 -7.25
CA GLY A 57 1.70 15.96 -6.17
C GLY A 57 1.53 17.47 -6.11
N ASN A 58 2.51 18.21 -6.63
CA ASN A 58 2.54 19.68 -6.64
C ASN A 58 2.17 20.30 -7.99
N ASN A 59 1.97 19.47 -9.03
CA ASN A 59 1.63 19.82 -10.40
C ASN A 59 2.71 20.64 -11.13
N ASN A 60 3.98 20.44 -10.80
CA ASN A 60 5.09 21.15 -11.45
C ASN A 60 5.51 20.51 -12.80
N GLY A 61 4.91 19.38 -13.16
CA GLY A 61 5.11 18.70 -14.43
C GLY A 61 6.29 17.73 -14.46
N VAL A 62 6.88 17.42 -13.29
CA VAL A 62 7.92 16.41 -13.11
C VAL A 62 7.60 15.58 -11.86
N TRP A 63 8.22 14.39 -11.73
CA TRP A 63 8.20 13.67 -10.45
C TRP A 63 9.42 14.07 -9.64
N ASP A 64 9.18 14.76 -8.53
CA ASP A 64 10.23 15.18 -7.62
C ASP A 64 10.75 13.96 -6.85
N THR A 65 12.05 13.74 -6.87
CA THR A 65 12.72 12.62 -6.17
C THR A 65 13.51 13.08 -4.96
N ILE A 66 13.82 14.38 -4.88
CA ILE A 66 14.62 14.99 -3.83
C ILE A 66 14.07 16.38 -3.47
N PRO A 67 14.11 16.78 -2.19
CA PRO A 67 14.51 15.96 -1.04
C PRO A 67 13.47 14.87 -0.70
N ALA A 68 13.87 13.77 -0.05
CA ALA A 68 12.98 12.63 0.22
C ALA A 68 11.67 13.01 0.96
N LYS A 69 11.71 14.05 1.81
CA LYS A 69 10.54 14.59 2.52
C LYS A 69 9.51 15.26 1.61
N GLU A 70 9.88 15.62 0.39
CA GLU A 70 9.04 16.29 -0.61
C GLU A 70 8.87 15.43 -1.86
N ALA A 71 9.57 14.30 -1.93
CA ALA A 71 9.50 13.37 -3.03
C ALA A 71 8.08 12.86 -3.30
N ASP A 72 7.78 12.65 -4.57
CA ASP A 72 6.52 12.14 -5.09
C ASP A 72 6.40 10.62 -4.97
N GLN A 73 7.51 9.93 -4.74
CA GLN A 73 7.49 8.49 -4.52
C GLN A 73 6.98 8.16 -3.10
N THR A 74 6.12 7.16 -3.00
CA THR A 74 5.75 6.52 -1.74
C THR A 74 5.80 5.01 -1.90
N GLY A 75 6.57 4.35 -1.04
CA GLY A 75 6.71 2.90 -0.96
C GLY A 75 5.82 2.28 0.10
N PHE A 76 5.41 1.03 -0.13
CA PHE A 76 4.72 0.14 0.80
C PHE A 76 5.34 -1.24 0.72
N ARG A 77 5.58 -1.89 1.86
CA ARG A 77 6.04 -3.28 1.91
C ARG A 77 5.58 -3.96 3.19
N VAL A 78 5.70 -5.28 3.23
CA VAL A 78 5.67 -6.03 4.49
C VAL A 78 7.06 -6.50 4.86
N LYS A 79 7.45 -6.29 6.11
CA LYS A 79 8.69 -6.82 6.69
C LYS A 79 8.44 -7.28 8.11
N ASP A 80 8.88 -8.48 8.45
CA ASP A 80 8.73 -9.06 9.79
C ASP A 80 7.28 -8.98 10.32
N ASN A 81 6.30 -9.30 9.45
CA ASN A 81 4.86 -9.22 9.70
C ASN A 81 4.31 -7.81 10.01
N VAL A 82 5.05 -6.76 9.65
CA VAL A 82 4.62 -5.36 9.79
C VAL A 82 4.44 -4.76 8.41
N LEU A 83 3.30 -4.09 8.20
CA LEU A 83 3.13 -3.22 7.04
C LEU A 83 3.89 -1.92 7.28
N GLU A 84 4.75 -1.55 6.34
CA GLU A 84 5.60 -0.37 6.43
C GLU A 84 5.38 0.56 5.22
N THR A 85 5.64 1.85 5.42
CA THR A 85 5.64 2.87 4.36
C THR A 85 6.92 3.69 4.36
N LEU A 86 7.30 4.24 3.21
CA LEU A 86 8.45 5.14 3.08
C LEU A 86 8.20 6.20 2.00
N ARG A 87 8.23 7.48 2.38
CA ARG A 87 8.26 8.59 1.41
C ARG A 87 9.65 8.71 0.77
N GLY A 88 9.69 8.94 -0.53
CA GLY A 88 10.94 8.97 -1.31
C GLY A 88 11.57 7.58 -1.47
N ALA A 89 10.78 6.51 -1.38
CA ALA A 89 11.27 5.16 -1.61
C ALA A 89 11.77 5.00 -3.06
N THR A 90 13.04 4.62 -3.22
CA THR A 90 13.64 4.30 -4.52
C THR A 90 13.93 2.81 -4.69
N SER A 91 13.82 2.04 -3.60
CA SER A 91 13.94 0.58 -3.61
C SER A 91 13.12 -0.01 -2.48
N CYS A 92 12.81 -1.31 -2.60
CA CYS A 92 12.12 -2.08 -1.55
C CYS A 92 13.01 -2.43 -0.36
N GLN A 93 14.31 -2.18 -0.48
CA GLN A 93 15.31 -2.50 0.53
C GLN A 93 15.74 -1.24 1.29
N GLY A 94 16.52 -1.43 2.35
CA GLY A 94 17.05 -0.33 3.15
C GLY A 94 16.25 0.02 4.40
N LYS A 95 16.63 1.15 4.99
CA LYS A 95 16.19 1.64 6.31
C LYS A 95 15.26 2.86 6.15
N GLY A 96 14.73 3.37 7.27
CA GLY A 96 13.90 4.58 7.29
C GLY A 96 12.41 4.34 7.06
N TRP A 97 12.01 3.08 6.86
CA TRP A 97 10.62 2.68 6.73
C TRP A 97 9.86 2.87 8.05
N GLU A 98 8.66 3.44 7.94
CA GLU A 98 7.76 3.73 9.05
C GLU A 98 6.71 2.64 9.18
N LYS A 99 6.44 2.19 10.40
CA LYS A 99 5.43 1.14 10.65
C LYS A 99 4.04 1.72 10.54
N MET A 100 3.19 1.10 9.72
CA MET A 100 1.77 1.43 9.61
C MET A 100 0.90 0.64 10.59
N THR A 101 1.39 -0.51 11.07
CA THR A 101 0.68 -1.42 11.99
C THR A 101 1.52 -1.67 13.23
N ASP A 102 0.88 -1.91 14.38
CA ASP A 102 1.59 -2.26 15.63
C ASP A 102 1.85 -3.78 15.69
N PRO A 103 3.11 -4.25 15.63
CA PRO A 103 3.44 -5.68 15.72
C PRO A 103 3.07 -6.33 17.07
N ASN A 104 2.65 -5.55 18.07
CA ASN A 104 2.16 -6.08 19.35
C ASN A 104 0.66 -6.39 19.33
N THR A 105 -0.08 -5.88 18.36
CA THR A 105 -1.54 -6.07 18.25
C THR A 105 -1.92 -6.87 17.01
N VAL A 106 -1.28 -6.59 15.87
CA VAL A 106 -1.62 -7.15 14.56
C VAL A 106 -0.39 -7.70 13.85
N LEU A 107 -0.54 -8.87 13.24
CA LEU A 107 0.45 -9.49 12.37
C LEU A 107 -0.08 -9.47 10.93
N ILE A 108 0.65 -8.81 10.03
CA ILE A 108 0.35 -8.84 8.60
C ILE A 108 0.93 -10.13 8.03
N THR A 109 0.03 -10.92 7.45
CA THR A 109 0.32 -12.29 6.98
C THR A 109 0.27 -12.42 5.46
N ALA A 110 -0.37 -11.46 4.77
CA ALA A 110 -0.25 -11.30 3.33
C ALA A 110 -0.39 -9.82 2.96
N PHE A 111 0.37 -9.40 1.97
CA PHE A 111 0.23 -8.13 1.28
C PHE A 111 0.68 -8.36 -0.16
N SER A 112 -0.16 -8.02 -1.13
CA SER A 112 0.24 -8.00 -2.53
C SER A 112 -0.56 -6.96 -3.30
N VAL A 113 0.06 -6.40 -4.33
CA VAL A 113 -0.63 -5.68 -5.39
C VAL A 113 -0.35 -6.36 -6.71
N GLU A 114 -1.40 -6.78 -7.38
CA GLU A 114 -1.34 -7.39 -8.70
C GLU A 114 -1.88 -6.43 -9.75
N ARG A 115 -1.15 -6.29 -10.87
CA ARG A 115 -1.61 -5.53 -12.04
C ARG A 115 -2.25 -6.48 -13.05
N GLN A 116 -3.46 -6.15 -13.47
CA GLN A 116 -4.18 -6.79 -14.55
C GLN A 116 -4.37 -5.79 -15.69
N ASP A 117 -3.62 -5.99 -16.78
CA ASP A 117 -3.78 -5.18 -17.99
C ASP A 117 -5.02 -5.64 -18.76
N ILE A 118 -5.84 -4.67 -19.16
CA ILE A 118 -7.09 -4.90 -19.87
C ILE A 118 -6.99 -4.18 -21.21
N THR A 119 -6.98 -4.91 -22.31
CA THR A 119 -6.86 -4.34 -23.66
C THR A 119 -7.92 -3.26 -23.90
N GLY A 120 -7.48 -2.03 -24.17
CA GLY A 120 -8.35 -0.89 -24.45
C GLY A 120 -8.85 -0.13 -23.23
N PHE A 121 -8.40 -0.48 -22.02
CA PHE A 121 -8.78 0.17 -20.77
C PHE A 121 -7.54 0.42 -19.89
N SER A 122 -7.68 1.31 -18.91
CA SER A 122 -6.69 1.44 -17.84
C SER A 122 -6.55 0.12 -17.06
N PRO A 123 -5.35 -0.25 -16.59
CA PRO A 123 -5.14 -1.48 -15.84
C PRO A 123 -5.94 -1.48 -14.53
N MET A 124 -6.31 -2.67 -14.08
CA MET A 124 -6.86 -2.88 -12.75
C MET A 124 -5.77 -3.34 -11.79
N LEU A 125 -5.68 -2.70 -10.64
CA LEU A 125 -4.76 -3.04 -9.56
C LEU A 125 -5.55 -3.73 -8.45
N MET A 126 -5.19 -4.97 -8.13
CA MET A 126 -5.81 -5.76 -7.08
C MET A 126 -4.93 -5.72 -5.85
N LEU A 127 -5.37 -5.02 -4.80
CA LEU A 127 -4.71 -4.98 -3.51
C LEU A 127 -5.28 -6.09 -2.61
N HIS A 128 -4.40 -6.93 -2.09
CA HIS A 128 -4.70 -7.89 -1.03
C HIS A 128 -3.95 -7.51 0.24
N LEU A 129 -4.65 -7.48 1.37
CA LEU A 129 -4.06 -7.30 2.70
C LEU A 129 -4.74 -8.24 3.69
N ARG A 130 -3.93 -9.08 4.35
CA ARG A 130 -4.42 -10.02 5.36
C ARG A 130 -3.72 -9.80 6.69
N GLY A 131 -4.50 -9.62 7.75
CA GLY A 131 -4.02 -9.44 9.11
C GLY A 131 -4.62 -10.43 10.09
N ALA A 132 -3.84 -10.81 11.10
CA ALA A 132 -4.28 -11.64 12.22
C ALA A 132 -4.05 -10.91 13.55
N SER A 133 -4.96 -11.09 14.51
CA SER A 133 -4.73 -10.61 15.87
C SER A 133 -3.59 -11.38 16.52
N LYS A 134 -2.65 -10.68 17.16
CA LYS A 134 -1.57 -11.33 17.92
C LYS A 134 -2.08 -11.98 19.21
N ALA A 135 -3.11 -11.40 19.84
CA ALA A 135 -3.71 -11.93 21.07
C ALA A 135 -4.61 -13.15 20.80
N GLU A 136 -5.28 -13.18 19.65
CA GLU A 136 -6.20 -14.26 19.24
C GLU A 136 -5.91 -14.64 17.77
N PRO A 137 -4.91 -15.49 17.48
CA PRO A 137 -4.47 -15.78 16.11
C PRO A 137 -5.52 -16.40 15.18
N GLN A 138 -6.65 -16.87 15.73
CA GLN A 138 -7.80 -17.35 14.95
C GLN A 138 -8.65 -16.19 14.39
N THR A 139 -8.53 -14.99 14.95
CA THR A 139 -9.19 -13.78 14.48
C THR A 139 -8.36 -13.19 13.34
N VAL A 140 -8.85 -13.39 12.12
CA VAL A 140 -8.19 -13.00 10.87
C VAL A 140 -9.13 -12.16 10.03
N ILE A 141 -8.61 -11.10 9.43
CA ILE A 141 -9.30 -10.28 8.45
C ILE A 141 -8.52 -10.36 7.13
N ASP A 142 -9.26 -10.61 6.05
CA ASP A 142 -8.75 -10.66 4.67
C ASP A 142 -9.47 -9.58 3.88
N ALA A 143 -8.73 -8.56 3.45
CA ALA A 143 -9.24 -7.45 2.66
C ALA A 143 -8.71 -7.53 1.24
N GLN A 144 -9.62 -7.43 0.28
CA GLN A 144 -9.31 -7.32 -1.14
C GLN A 144 -9.99 -6.08 -1.70
N TYR A 145 -9.24 -5.27 -2.43
CA TYR A 145 -9.74 -4.02 -2.99
C TYR A 145 -9.17 -3.77 -4.37
N SER A 146 -10.05 -3.45 -5.33
CA SER A 146 -9.69 -3.16 -6.71
C SER A 146 -9.59 -1.66 -6.93
N VAL A 147 -8.55 -1.24 -7.64
CA VAL A 147 -8.31 0.17 -8.00
C VAL A 147 -8.05 0.25 -9.50
N THR A 148 -8.69 1.19 -10.19
CA THR A 148 -8.34 1.49 -11.59
C THR A 148 -7.11 2.39 -11.63
N GLY A 149 -6.07 1.97 -12.36
CA GLY A 149 -4.85 2.75 -12.57
C GLY A 149 -5.00 3.73 -13.73
N PHE A 150 -5.77 4.81 -13.53
CA PHE A 150 -6.15 5.74 -14.62
C PHE A 150 -4.97 6.37 -15.38
N ASN A 151 -3.80 6.48 -14.75
CA ASN A 151 -2.61 7.12 -15.32
C ASN A 151 -1.47 6.11 -15.63
N LEU A 152 -1.77 4.81 -15.70
CA LEU A 152 -0.81 3.71 -15.89
C LEU A 152 -1.01 2.92 -17.18
#